data_AF-A0A6A4ZJ62-F1
#
_entry.id   AF-A0A6A4ZJ62-F1
#
_cell.length_a   1.000
_cell.length_b   1.000
_cell.length_c   1.000
_cell.angle_alpha   90.00
_cell.angle_beta   90.00
_cell.angle_gamma   90.00
#
_symmetry.space_group_name_H-M   'P 1'
#
loop_
_entity.id
_entity.type
_entity.pdbx_description
1 polymer ?
#
loop_
_entity_poly.entity_id
_entity_poly.type
_entity_poly.pdbx_seq_one_letter_code
_entity_poly.pdbx_strand_id
1 'polypeptide(L)'
;QFLKPLTIAFLLVMIGMSFGLPTGYALNPARDLGPRLYTAVAGWGLSVFTASNYYFWVPIVAPIVGAVLGGGAYIATISVHHDRQDEIKIAKDLTSSSGRYGTIPTNVPAEEQGLTTAA
;
A
#
# COMPACT_ATOMS: atom_id res chain seq x y z
N GLN A 1 8.18 3.41 17.55
CA GLN A 1 7.07 3.50 16.57
C GLN A 1 7.25 4.62 15.55
N PHE A 2 7.92 5.74 15.88
CA PHE A 2 8.17 6.88 14.97
C PHE A 2 9.12 6.61 13.78
N LEU A 3 9.98 5.58 13.86
CA LEU A 3 10.90 5.24 12.76
C LEU A 3 10.17 4.79 11.49
N LYS A 4 9.04 4.08 11.62
CA LYS A 4 8.28 3.56 10.48
C LYS A 4 7.82 4.67 9.51
N PRO A 5 7.10 5.72 9.94
CA PRO A 5 6.72 6.80 9.03
C PRO A 5 7.92 7.59 8.50
N LEU A 6 8.99 7.73 9.29
CA LEU A 6 10.20 8.43 8.86
C LEU A 6 10.91 7.70 7.70
N THR A 7 11.03 6.37 7.77
CA THR A 7 11.61 5.57 6.69
C THR A 7 10.81 5.71 5.40
N ILE A 8 9.47 5.69 5.48
CA ILE A 8 8.60 5.88 4.32
C ILE A 8 8.78 7.30 3.76
N ALA A 9 8.87 8.32 4.61
CA ALA A 9 9.10 9.70 4.15
C ALA A 9 10.42 9.84 3.39
N PHE A 10 11.52 9.28 3.91
CA PHE A 10 12.80 9.28 3.21
C PHE A 10 12.75 8.53 1.88
N LEU A 11 12.06 7.39 1.83
CA LEU A 11 11.83 6.68 0.57
C LEU A 11 11.13 7.57 -0.46
N LEU A 12 10.05 8.26 -0.09
CA LEU A 12 9.33 9.15 -1.01
C LEU A 12 10.21 10.32 -1.48
N VAL A 13 11.02 10.90 -0.58
CA VAL A 13 11.97 11.97 -0.92
C VAL A 13 12.99 11.49 -1.95
N MET A 14 13.59 10.32 -1.73
CA MET A 14 14.59 9.77 -2.66
C MET A 14 14.00 9.50 -4.03
N ILE A 15 12.80 8.90 -4.10
CA ILE A 15 12.16 8.66 -5.39
C ILE A 15 11.79 10.00 -6.06
N GLY A 16 11.35 11.00 -5.30
CA GLY A 16 11.09 12.35 -5.82
C GLY A 16 12.34 13.04 -6.36
N MET A 17 13.48 12.90 -5.68
CA MET A 17 14.75 13.47 -6.14
C MET A 17 15.30 12.77 -7.39
N SER A 18 15.12 11.45 -7.51
CA SER A 18 15.60 10.68 -8.65
C SER A 18 14.67 10.72 -9.87
N PHE A 19 13.35 10.73 -9.66
CA PHE A 19 12.34 10.55 -10.71
C PHE A 19 11.27 11.64 -10.74
N GLY A 20 11.46 12.76 -10.03
CA GLY A 20 10.46 13.82 -9.96
C GLY A 20 10.34 14.69 -11.21
N LEU A 21 11.41 14.86 -11.98
CA LEU A 21 11.44 15.82 -13.09
C LEU A 21 10.53 15.45 -14.28
N PRO A 22 10.45 14.19 -14.75
CA PRO A 22 9.69 13.87 -15.96
C PRO A 22 8.17 14.02 -15.79
N THR A 23 7.64 13.71 -14.60
CA THR A 23 6.19 13.55 -14.37
C THR A 23 5.68 14.14 -13.05
N GLY A 24 6.54 14.77 -12.25
CA GLY A 24 6.16 15.34 -10.96
C GLY A 24 5.94 14.31 -9.84
N TYR A 25 6.38 13.06 -10.03
CA TYR A 25 6.28 11.97 -9.06
C TYR A 25 4.83 11.73 -8.58
N ALA A 26 3.91 11.55 -9.52
CA ALA A 26 2.50 11.30 -9.23
C ALA A 26 2.24 9.82 -8.89
N LEU A 27 2.69 9.39 -7.69
CA LEU A 27 2.50 8.01 -7.21
C LEU A 27 1.12 7.71 -6.61
N ASN A 28 0.30 8.73 -6.40
CA ASN A 28 -0.97 8.57 -5.70
C ASN A 28 -2.09 9.20 -6.53
N PRO A 29 -3.10 8.41 -6.97
CA PRO A 29 -4.23 8.95 -7.71
C PRO A 29 -4.92 10.11 -6.99
N ALA A 30 -5.08 10.06 -5.66
CA ALA A 30 -5.71 11.13 -4.89
C ALA A 30 -4.87 12.41 -4.84
N ARG A 31 -3.54 12.28 -4.86
CA ARG A 31 -2.60 13.41 -4.90
C ARG A 31 -2.73 14.20 -6.20
N ASP A 32 -3.07 13.55 -7.32
CA ASP A 32 -3.25 14.22 -8.60
C ASP A 32 -4.70 14.68 -8.82
N LEU A 33 -5.67 13.78 -8.62
CA LEU A 33 -7.07 14.03 -8.97
C LEU A 33 -7.72 15.11 -8.08
N GLY A 34 -7.41 15.13 -6.78
CA GLY A 34 -7.98 16.11 -5.84
C GLY A 34 -7.66 17.55 -6.21
N PRO A 35 -6.38 17.93 -6.30
CA PRO A 35 -5.99 19.27 -6.75
C PRO A 35 -6.47 19.60 -8.17
N ARG A 36 -6.56 18.62 -9.07
CA ARG A 36 -7.06 18.82 -10.45
C ARG A 36 -8.56 19.15 -10.47
N LEU A 37 -9.36 18.45 -9.67
CA LEU A 37 -10.78 18.76 -9.54
C LEU A 37 -10.98 20.14 -8.89
N TYR A 38 -10.18 20.45 -7.87
CA TYR A 38 -10.21 21.77 -7.23
C TYR A 38 -9.88 22.88 -8.24
N THR A 39 -8.83 22.75 -9.04
CA THR A 39 -8.48 23.78 -10.03
C THR A 39 -9.51 23.89 -11.15
N ALA A 40 -10.14 22.78 -11.55
CA ALA A 40 -11.25 22.81 -12.50
C ALA A 40 -12.40 23.70 -12.03
N VAL A 41 -12.79 23.60 -10.74
CA VAL A 41 -13.87 24.42 -10.16
C VAL A 41 -13.40 25.83 -9.77
N ALA A 42 -12.11 26.00 -9.45
CA ALA A 42 -11.53 27.29 -9.03
C ALA A 42 -11.25 28.26 -10.19
N GLY A 43 -11.77 27.97 -11.40
CA GLY A 43 -11.73 28.88 -12.54
C GLY A 43 -10.80 28.49 -13.69
N TRP A 44 -10.01 27.42 -13.55
CA TRP A 44 -9.21 26.89 -14.68
C TRP A 44 -10.06 26.08 -15.67
N GLY A 45 -11.28 25.67 -15.28
CA GLY A 45 -12.19 24.91 -16.12
C GLY A 45 -11.66 23.52 -16.48
N LEU A 46 -12.22 22.90 -17.53
CA LEU A 46 -11.85 21.54 -17.94
C LEU A 46 -10.48 21.44 -18.62
N SER A 47 -9.80 22.56 -18.85
CA SER A 47 -8.45 22.60 -19.46
C SER A 47 -7.43 21.77 -18.68
N VAL A 48 -7.65 21.63 -17.37
CA VAL A 48 -6.82 20.82 -16.48
C VAL A 48 -6.85 19.34 -16.85
N PHE A 49 -7.91 18.83 -17.48
CA PHE A 49 -7.98 17.43 -17.92
C PHE A 49 -7.47 17.22 -19.35
N THR A 50 -7.37 18.28 -20.15
CA THR A 50 -6.89 18.19 -21.55
C THR A 50 -5.40 18.49 -21.69
N ALA A 51 -4.77 19.06 -20.66
CA ALA A 51 -3.35 19.41 -20.66
C ALA A 51 -2.44 18.20 -20.99
N SER A 52 -1.38 18.47 -21.77
CA SER A 52 -0.35 17.48 -22.16
C SER A 52 -0.92 16.20 -22.76
N ASN A 53 -1.80 16.32 -23.76
CA ASN A 53 -2.46 15.18 -24.43
C ASN A 53 -3.25 14.30 -23.45
N TYR A 54 -4.14 14.91 -22.67
CA TYR A 54 -4.98 14.21 -21.71
C TYR A 54 -4.19 13.45 -20.63
N TYR A 55 -3.11 14.05 -20.11
CA TYR A 55 -2.21 13.38 -19.17
C TYR A 55 -2.87 12.92 -17.86
N PHE A 56 -4.04 13.45 -17.50
CA PHE A 56 -4.71 13.22 -16.21
C PHE A 56 -4.95 11.73 -15.85
N TRP A 57 -5.11 10.85 -16.84
CA TRP A 57 -5.36 9.43 -16.58
C TRP A 57 -4.09 8.66 -16.19
N VAL A 58 -2.91 9.15 -16.59
CA VAL A 58 -1.62 8.48 -16.33
C VAL A 58 -1.34 8.42 -14.83
N PRO A 59 -1.41 9.53 -14.05
CA PRO A 59 -1.31 9.51 -12.58
C PRO A 59 -2.37 8.67 -11.85
N ILE A 60 -3.43 8.23 -12.53
CA ILE A 60 -4.48 7.40 -11.93
C ILE A 60 -4.17 5.92 -12.18
N VAL A 61 -3.97 5.54 -13.44
CA VAL A 61 -3.81 4.14 -13.84
C VAL A 61 -2.40 3.63 -13.54
N ALA A 62 -1.36 4.41 -13.86
CA ALA A 62 0.01 3.94 -13.72
C ALA A 62 0.40 3.58 -12.27
N PRO A 63 0.01 4.36 -11.23
CA PRO A 63 0.32 3.98 -9.86
C PRO A 63 -0.44 2.76 -9.36
N ILE A 64 -1.67 2.53 -9.81
CA ILE A 64 -2.44 1.34 -9.44
C ILE A 64 -1.75 0.09 -10.01
N VAL A 65 -1.40 0.13 -11.30
CA VAL A 65 -0.67 -0.96 -11.95
C VAL A 65 0.70 -1.16 -11.28
N GLY A 66 1.43 -0.08 -11.02
CA GLY A 66 2.72 -0.13 -10.34
C GLY A 66 2.65 -0.70 -8.92
N ALA A 67 1.60 -0.38 -8.15
CA ALA A 67 1.39 -0.92 -6.81
C ALA A 67 1.13 -2.43 -6.82
N VAL A 68 0.31 -2.91 -7.77
CA VAL A 68 0.06 -4.35 -7.95
C VAL A 68 1.33 -5.09 -8.34
N LEU A 69 2.06 -4.58 -9.34
CA LEU A 69 3.31 -5.19 -9.79
C LEU A 69 4.40 -5.16 -8.71
N GLY A 70 4.55 -4.04 -8.00
CA GLY A 70 5.52 -3.89 -6.91
C GLY A 70 5.20 -4.80 -5.72
N GLY A 71 3.92 -4.88 -5.33
CA GLY A 71 3.47 -5.82 -4.30
C GLY A 71 3.68 -7.27 -4.71
N GLY A 72 3.35 -7.62 -5.95
CA GLY A 72 3.62 -8.95 -6.51
C GLY A 72 5.12 -9.29 -6.52
N ALA A 73 5.97 -8.34 -6.91
CA ALA A 73 7.42 -8.51 -6.88
C ALA A 73 7.94 -8.72 -5.45
N TYR A 74 7.42 -7.98 -4.46
CA TYR A 74 7.75 -8.20 -3.05
C TYR A 74 7.36 -9.62 -2.59
N ILE A 75 6.18 -10.08 -2.96
CA ILE A 75 5.74 -11.43 -2.62
C ILE A 75 6.70 -12.47 -3.21
N ALA A 76 6.94 -12.38 -4.52
CA ALA A 76 7.74 -13.34 -5.26
C ALA A 76 9.21 -13.38 -4.81
N THR A 77 9.79 -12.23 -4.49
CA THR A 77 11.23 -12.12 -4.20
C THR A 77 11.55 -12.16 -2.71
N ILE A 78 10.72 -11.56 -1.86
CA ILE A 78 11.00 -11.42 -0.43
C ILE A 78 10.10 -12.32 0.41
N SER A 79 8.78 -12.20 0.26
CA SER A 79 7.82 -12.88 1.15
C SER A 79 7.94 -14.40 1.10
N VAL A 80 8.12 -14.99 -0.09
CA VAL A 80 8.29 -16.45 -0.24
C VAL A 80 9.54 -16.97 0.45
N HIS A 81 10.56 -16.13 0.67
CA HIS A 81 11.84 -16.52 1.24
C HIS A 81 11.98 -16.18 2.74
N HIS A 82 10.97 -15.58 3.36
CA HIS A 82 11.00 -15.21 4.78
C HIS A 82 10.10 -16.12 5.63
N ASP A 83 10.60 -16.51 6.80
CA ASP A 83 9.83 -17.29 7.77
C ASP A 83 8.65 -16.48 8.30
N ARG A 84 7.41 -16.94 8.04
CA ARG A 84 6.16 -16.30 8.46
C ARG A 84 5.90 -16.28 9.97
N GLN A 85 6.88 -16.68 10.79
CA GLN A 85 6.74 -16.77 12.24
C GLN A 85 6.44 -15.41 12.88
N ASP A 86 6.96 -14.32 12.30
CA ASP A 86 6.78 -12.97 12.84
C ASP A 86 5.38 -12.41 12.54
N GLU A 87 4.81 -12.72 11.38
CA GLU A 87 3.43 -12.37 11.05
C GLU A 87 2.43 -13.10 11.95
N ILE A 88 2.70 -14.38 12.25
CA ILE A 88 1.87 -15.19 13.15
C ILE A 88 1.94 -14.66 14.59
N LYS A 89 3.10 -14.24 15.06
CA LYS A 89 3.25 -13.59 16.39
C LYS A 89 2.48 -12.28 16.46
N ILE A 90 2.63 -11.43 15.45
CA ILE A 90 1.92 -10.14 15.37
C ILE A 90 0.40 -10.36 15.27
N ALA A 91 -0.07 -11.31 14.46
CA ALA A 91 -1.49 -11.65 14.34
C ALA A 91 -2.05 -12.19 15.66
N LYS A 92 -1.29 -13.02 16.38
CA LYS A 92 -1.65 -13.51 17.73
C LYS A 92 -1.67 -12.37 18.75
N ASP A 93 -0.72 -11.44 18.71
CA ASP A 93 -0.67 -10.28 19.61
C ASP A 93 -1.81 -9.30 19.34
N LEU A 94 -2.15 -9.07 18.07
CA LEU A 94 -3.30 -8.27 17.66
C LEU A 94 -4.62 -8.95 18.04
N THR A 95 -4.72 -10.27 17.91
CA THR A 95 -5.90 -11.04 18.34
C THR A 95 -6.02 -11.09 19.86
N SER A 96 -4.90 -11.21 20.57
CA SER A 96 -4.82 -11.16 22.05
C SER A 96 -5.17 -9.76 22.58
N SER A 97 -4.72 -8.71 21.89
CA SER A 97 -5.10 -7.32 22.16
C SER A 97 -6.56 -7.03 21.79
N SER A 98 -7.04 -7.62 20.69
CA SER A 98 -8.44 -7.57 20.25
C SER A 98 -9.37 -8.38 21.16
N GLY A 99 -8.86 -9.29 21.99
CA GLY A 99 -9.62 -9.96 23.06
C GLY A 99 -10.17 -9.00 24.13
N ARG A 100 -9.80 -7.71 24.10
CA ARG A 100 -10.46 -6.65 24.89
C ARG A 100 -11.72 -6.08 24.23
N TYR A 101 -12.00 -6.41 22.98
CA TYR A 101 -13.20 -6.04 22.22
C TYR A 101 -13.77 -7.29 21.51
N GLY A 102 -14.51 -8.11 22.25
CA GLY A 102 -15.41 -9.12 21.69
C GLY A 102 -14.78 -10.50 21.44
N THR A 103 -15.37 -11.51 22.08
CA THR A 103 -15.07 -12.94 21.90
C THR A 103 -15.28 -13.42 20.46
N ILE A 104 -14.28 -14.03 19.83
CA ILE A 104 -14.46 -14.90 18.65
C ILE A 104 -14.88 -16.29 19.17
N PRO A 105 -16.02 -16.86 18.72
CA PRO A 105 -16.43 -18.21 19.12
C PRO A 105 -15.42 -19.28 18.64
N THR A 106 -15.06 -20.17 19.57
CA THR A 106 -14.00 -21.18 19.50
C THR A 106 -14.31 -22.42 18.65
N ASN A 107 -14.91 -22.28 17.47
CA ASN A 107 -15.27 -23.43 16.61
C ASN A 107 -14.41 -23.56 15.34
N VAL A 108 -13.10 -23.36 15.45
CA VAL A 108 -12.15 -23.83 14.43
C VAL A 108 -11.73 -25.26 14.80
N PRO A 109 -12.05 -26.29 13.98
CA PRO A 109 -11.69 -27.69 14.26
C PRO A 109 -10.17 -27.87 14.40
N ALA A 110 -9.76 -28.70 15.37
CA ALA A 110 -8.36 -28.94 15.76
C ALA A 110 -7.45 -29.56 14.68
N GLU A 111 -7.99 -29.87 13.50
CA GLU A 111 -7.27 -30.48 12.38
C GLU A 111 -6.34 -29.48 11.66
N GLU A 112 -6.65 -28.18 11.71
CA GLU A 112 -5.86 -27.13 11.04
C GLU A 112 -4.63 -26.67 11.86
N GLN A 113 -4.43 -27.21 13.07
CA GLN A 113 -3.33 -26.83 13.97
C GLN A 113 -2.04 -27.64 13.79
N GLY A 114 -1.95 -28.49 12.76
CA GLY A 114 -0.66 -28.99 12.25
C GLY A 114 0.22 -29.75 13.25
N LEU A 115 -0.35 -30.39 14.27
CA LEU A 115 0.41 -31.11 15.30
C LEU A 115 0.15 -32.62 15.25
N THR A 116 0.50 -33.28 14.14
CA THR A 116 0.53 -34.75 14.03
C THR A 116 1.68 -35.25 13.15
N THR A 117 2.93 -35.01 13.57
CA THR A 117 4.06 -35.89 13.20
C THR A 117 5.11 -35.88 14.32
N ALA A 118 4.80 -36.56 15.42
CA ALA A 118 5.78 -37.01 16.41
C ALA A 118 5.19 -38.22 17.16
N ALA A 119 5.25 -39.38 16.52
CA ALA A 119 5.17 -40.70 17.13
C ALA A 119 6.05 -41.65 16.31
#